data_AF-A0A7S1WV87-F1
#
_entry.id   AF-A0A7S1WV87-F1
#
_cell.length_a   1.000
_cell.length_b   1.000
_cell.length_c   1.000
_cell.angle_alpha   90.00
_cell.angle_beta   90.00
_cell.angle_gamma   90.00
#
_symmetry.space_group_name_H-M   'P 1'
#
loop_
_entity.id
_entity.type
_entity.pdbx_description
1 polymer ?
#
loop_
_entity_poly.entity_id
_entity_poly.type
_entity_poly.pdbx_seq_one_letter_code
_entity_poly.pdbx_strand_id
1 'polypeptide(L)'
;DLGVVQLLRRRRRWILSVDAGDDPACELLDLRTAIALARAEGLCSFYGLPDPRRDLEAVLAGYARGREPFLRLGVLYAERGGADEVGEIFHVRMRLLEPADRPVFVEPEISREEVLGAFAGPGPAPGA
;
A
#
# COMPACT_ATOMS: atom_id res chain seq x y z
N ASP A 1 -6.54 3.85 2.34
CA ASP A 1 -5.29 4.47 2.83
C ASP A 1 -5.32 6.01 2.75
N LEU A 2 -5.43 6.68 3.90
CA LEU A 2 -5.36 8.15 4.02
C LEU A 2 -3.96 8.71 3.71
N GLY A 3 -2.90 7.92 3.90
CA GLY A 3 -1.51 8.30 3.69
C GLY A 3 -1.20 8.59 2.22
N VAL A 4 -1.59 7.68 1.31
CA VAL A 4 -1.44 7.89 -0.14
C VAL A 4 -2.13 9.19 -0.58
N VAL A 5 -3.34 9.46 -0.10
CA VAL A 5 -4.08 10.70 -0.43
C VAL A 5 -3.31 11.95 0.03
N GLN A 6 -2.71 11.95 1.23
CA GLN A 6 -1.89 13.09 1.67
C GLN A 6 -0.67 13.33 0.77
N LEU A 7 -0.03 12.26 0.28
CA LEU A 7 1.10 12.37 -0.64
C LEU A 7 0.66 12.90 -2.01
N LEU A 8 -0.51 12.50 -2.49
CA LEU A 8 -1.11 13.03 -3.71
C LEU A 8 -1.44 14.52 -3.59
N ARG A 9 -2.00 14.96 -2.46
CA ARG A 9 -2.24 16.40 -2.19
C ARG A 9 -0.94 17.22 -2.22
N ARG A 10 0.17 16.63 -1.78
CA ARG A 10 1.52 17.23 -1.81
C ARG A 10 2.22 17.03 -3.15
N ARG A 11 1.53 16.48 -4.15
CA ARG A 11 2.03 16.22 -5.51
C ARG A 11 3.37 15.49 -5.50
N ARG A 12 3.49 14.45 -4.66
CA ARG A 12 4.74 13.69 -4.60
C ARG A 12 4.95 12.95 -5.91
N ARG A 13 6.11 13.16 -6.54
CA ARG A 13 6.49 12.49 -7.78
C ARG A 13 6.56 10.97 -7.65
N TRP A 14 7.03 10.48 -6.51
CA TRP A 14 7.22 9.04 -6.25
C TRP A 14 6.52 8.66 -4.95
N ILE A 15 5.63 7.69 -5.01
CA ILE A 15 4.89 7.18 -3.85
C ILE A 15 5.10 5.67 -3.77
N LEU A 16 5.61 5.19 -2.63
CA LEU A 16 5.61 3.77 -2.28
C LEU A 16 4.40 3.52 -1.37
N SER A 17 3.50 2.65 -1.79
CA SER A 17 2.36 2.18 -1.02
C SER A 17 2.61 0.70 -0.72
N VAL A 18 2.57 0.34 0.55
CA VAL A 18 2.76 -1.05 0.98
C VAL A 18 1.46 -1.50 1.63
N ASP A 19 0.86 -2.54 1.08
CA ASP A 19 -0.29 -3.20 1.69
C ASP A 19 0.21 -4.33 2.58
N ALA A 20 0.05 -4.12 3.88
CA ALA A 20 0.36 -5.09 4.94
C ALA A 20 -0.92 -5.54 5.68
N GLY A 21 -2.11 -5.28 5.10
CA GLY A 21 -3.38 -5.72 5.65
C GLY A 21 -3.67 -7.19 5.37
N ASP A 22 -4.58 -7.76 6.17
CA ASP A 22 -5.17 -9.08 5.91
C ASP A 22 -6.26 -8.94 4.84
N ASP A 23 -5.84 -8.90 3.57
CA ASP A 23 -6.72 -8.90 2.38
C ASP A 23 -6.55 -10.21 1.60
N PRO A 24 -7.16 -11.32 2.07
CA PRO A 24 -7.01 -12.63 1.44
C PRO A 24 -7.62 -12.69 0.04
N ALA A 25 -8.63 -11.84 -0.23
CA ALA A 25 -9.28 -11.73 -1.53
C ALA A 25 -8.51 -10.82 -2.52
N CYS A 26 -7.52 -10.07 -2.03
CA CYS A 26 -6.80 -9.03 -2.78
C CYS A 26 -7.78 -8.08 -3.50
N GLU A 27 -8.75 -7.56 -2.77
CA GLU A 27 -9.67 -6.57 -3.29
C GLU A 27 -8.99 -5.21 -3.50
N LEU A 28 -7.82 -4.97 -2.88
CA LEU A 28 -7.07 -3.71 -2.96
C LEU A 28 -7.89 -2.53 -2.43
N LEU A 29 -8.73 -2.78 -1.42
CA LEU A 29 -9.73 -1.82 -0.92
C LEU A 29 -9.10 -0.47 -0.56
N ASP A 30 -7.94 -0.50 0.06
CA ASP A 30 -7.25 0.71 0.51
C ASP A 30 -6.74 1.57 -0.64
N LEU A 31 -6.15 0.94 -1.66
CA LEU A 31 -5.67 1.62 -2.86
C LEU A 31 -6.84 2.16 -3.68
N ARG A 32 -7.91 1.37 -3.84
CA ARG A 32 -9.14 1.77 -4.53
C ARG A 32 -9.79 2.98 -3.86
N THR A 33 -9.89 2.94 -2.53
CA THR A 33 -10.43 4.05 -1.74
C THR A 33 -9.57 5.31 -1.92
N ALA A 34 -8.25 5.19 -1.89
CA ALA A 34 -7.35 6.32 -2.12
C ALA A 34 -7.51 6.93 -3.53
N ILE A 35 -7.62 6.08 -4.56
CA ILE A 35 -7.87 6.49 -5.96
C ILE A 35 -9.22 7.23 -6.07
N ALA A 36 -10.28 6.66 -5.49
CA ALA A 36 -11.61 7.26 -5.53
C ALA A 36 -11.64 8.62 -4.83
N LEU A 37 -11.03 8.74 -3.65
CA LEU A 37 -10.94 10.00 -2.92
C LEU A 37 -10.15 11.06 -3.69
N ALA A 38 -8.98 10.70 -4.24
CA ALA A 38 -8.16 11.63 -5.00
C ALA A 38 -8.86 12.16 -6.26
N ARG A 39 -9.65 11.30 -6.93
CA ARG A 39 -10.51 11.70 -8.06
C ARG A 39 -11.66 12.61 -7.62
N ALA A 40 -12.34 12.27 -6.52
CA ALA A 40 -13.43 13.07 -5.98
C ALA A 40 -12.97 14.48 -5.54
N GLU A 41 -11.75 14.59 -5.02
CA GLU A 41 -11.10 15.86 -4.66
C GLU A 41 -10.51 16.62 -5.85
N GLY A 42 -10.51 16.02 -7.06
CA GLY A 42 -9.95 16.63 -8.26
C GLY A 42 -8.42 16.82 -8.20
N LEU A 43 -7.70 15.95 -7.47
CA LEU A 43 -6.25 16.07 -7.29
C LEU A 43 -5.48 15.59 -8.53
N CYS A 44 -5.89 14.45 -9.09
CA CYS A 44 -5.19 13.78 -10.17
C CYS A 44 -6.07 12.74 -10.89
N SER A 45 -5.58 12.29 -12.04
CA SER A 45 -6.03 11.07 -12.71
C SER A 45 -4.96 9.99 -12.62
N PHE A 46 -5.37 8.74 -12.82
CA PHE A 46 -4.52 7.56 -12.68
C PHE A 46 -4.62 6.71 -13.95
N TYR A 47 -3.51 6.09 -14.34
CA TYR A 47 -3.43 5.24 -15.53
C TYR A 47 -2.42 4.11 -15.35
N GLY A 48 -2.56 3.05 -16.13
CA GLY A 48 -1.56 1.98 -16.19
C GLY A 48 -0.33 2.43 -16.98
N LEU A 49 0.89 2.22 -16.47
CA LEU A 49 2.11 2.61 -17.19
C LEU A 49 2.35 1.84 -18.51
N PRO A 50 2.11 0.51 -18.60
CA PRO A 50 2.35 -0.21 -19.85
C PRO A 50 1.40 0.20 -20.98
N ASP A 51 0.16 0.59 -20.62
CA ASP A 51 -0.84 1.08 -21.56
C ASP A 51 -1.78 2.08 -20.85
N PRO A 52 -1.57 3.39 -21.02
CA PRO A 52 -2.38 4.43 -20.38
C PRO A 52 -3.84 4.46 -20.84
N ARG A 53 -4.16 3.83 -21.97
CA ARG A 53 -5.53 3.79 -22.52
C ARG A 53 -6.38 2.70 -21.89
N ARG A 54 -5.73 1.76 -21.19
CA ARG A 54 -6.40 0.65 -20.55
C ARG A 54 -7.22 1.13 -19.37
N ASP A 55 -8.42 0.60 -19.26
CA ASP A 55 -9.30 0.83 -18.12
C ASP A 55 -8.57 0.48 -16.80
N LEU A 56 -8.60 1.43 -15.85
CA LEU A 56 -7.87 1.30 -14.59
C LEU A 56 -8.41 0.13 -13.76
N GLU A 57 -9.72 -0.12 -13.79
CA GLU A 57 -10.33 -1.24 -13.09
C GLU A 57 -9.83 -2.58 -13.61
N ALA A 58 -9.69 -2.70 -14.94
CA ALA A 58 -9.08 -3.87 -15.56
C ALA A 58 -7.60 -4.06 -15.17
N VAL A 59 -6.85 -2.97 -14.97
CA VAL A 59 -5.46 -3.03 -14.46
C VAL A 59 -5.42 -3.53 -13.02
N LEU A 60 -6.24 -2.96 -12.13
CA LEU A 60 -6.34 -3.36 -10.73
C LEU A 60 -6.79 -4.83 -10.59
N ALA A 61 -7.82 -5.23 -11.31
CA ALA A 61 -8.31 -6.61 -11.32
C ALA A 61 -7.32 -7.60 -11.93
N GLY A 62 -6.48 -7.14 -12.88
CA GLY A 62 -5.38 -7.93 -13.42
C GLY A 62 -4.27 -8.17 -12.40
N TYR A 63 -3.90 -7.12 -11.65
CA TYR A 63 -2.91 -7.23 -10.58
C TYR A 63 -3.38 -8.13 -9.43
N ALA A 64 -4.64 -7.99 -9.00
CA ALA A 64 -5.24 -8.79 -7.92
C ALA A 64 -5.16 -10.30 -8.20
N ARG A 65 -5.46 -10.71 -9.43
CA ARG A 65 -5.39 -12.12 -9.89
C ARG A 65 -3.98 -12.57 -10.27
N GLY A 66 -3.06 -11.63 -10.44
CA GLY A 66 -1.71 -11.87 -10.93
C GLY A 66 -0.74 -12.34 -9.84
N ARG A 67 0.41 -12.83 -10.30
CA ARG A 67 1.57 -13.14 -9.46
C ARG A 67 2.60 -12.01 -9.40
N GLU A 68 2.29 -10.87 -10.01
CA GLU A 68 3.19 -9.72 -10.03
C GLU A 68 3.50 -9.25 -8.60
N PRO A 69 4.77 -8.97 -8.28
CA PRO A 69 5.19 -8.58 -6.94
C PRO A 69 4.70 -7.17 -6.58
N PHE A 70 4.51 -6.31 -7.58
CA PHE A 70 4.08 -4.93 -7.38
C PHE A 70 3.24 -4.44 -8.57
N LEU A 71 2.45 -3.42 -8.31
CA LEU A 71 1.67 -2.67 -9.30
C LEU A 71 2.29 -1.28 -9.46
N ARG A 72 2.47 -0.83 -10.70
CA ARG A 72 2.86 0.54 -11.01
C ARG A 72 1.72 1.29 -11.67
N LEU A 73 1.33 2.41 -11.07
CA LEU A 73 0.33 3.32 -11.61
C LEU A 73 0.97 4.67 -11.91
N GLY A 74 0.68 5.21 -13.09
CA GLY A 74 0.98 6.61 -13.40
C GLY A 74 -0.05 7.52 -12.76
N VAL A 75 0.40 8.70 -12.35
CA VAL A 75 -0.41 9.77 -11.76
C VAL A 75 -0.22 11.01 -12.61
N LEU A 76 -1.32 11.57 -13.12
CA LEU A 76 -1.32 12.86 -13.80
C LEU A 76 -2.02 13.87 -12.89
N TYR A 77 -1.27 14.81 -12.34
CA TYR A 77 -1.82 15.79 -11.42
C TYR A 77 -2.57 16.89 -12.17
N ALA A 78 -3.81 17.13 -11.76
CA ALA A 78 -4.60 18.21 -12.33
C ALA A 78 -3.92 19.55 -12.04
N GLU A 79 -3.87 20.41 -13.04
CA GLU A 79 -3.26 21.72 -12.91
C GLU A 79 -4.21 22.81 -12.44
N ARG A 80 -3.64 23.77 -11.70
CA ARG A 80 -4.19 25.12 -11.56
C ARG A 80 -3.27 26.11 -12.27
N GLY A 81 -3.15 25.98 -13.60
CA GLY A 81 -2.59 27.02 -14.49
C GLY A 81 -1.08 26.99 -14.79
N GLY A 82 -0.47 25.86 -15.15
CA GLY A 82 0.97 25.71 -15.44
C GLY A 82 1.30 24.64 -16.53
N ALA A 83 2.21 23.68 -16.22
CA ALA A 83 2.43 22.47 -17.02
C ALA A 83 2.10 21.19 -16.21
N ASP A 84 1.41 20.24 -16.86
CA ASP A 84 1.03 18.95 -16.28
C ASP A 84 2.20 18.25 -15.57
N GLU A 85 2.01 17.93 -14.28
CA GLU A 85 2.98 17.20 -13.48
C GLU A 85 2.63 15.72 -13.44
N VAL A 86 3.62 14.88 -13.67
CA VAL A 86 3.47 13.41 -13.66
C VAL A 86 4.20 12.82 -12.45
N GLY A 87 3.51 11.91 -11.76
CA GLY A 87 4.07 11.08 -10.71
C GLY A 87 3.76 9.60 -10.92
N GLU A 88 4.22 8.78 -9.99
CA GLU A 88 3.98 7.33 -9.99
C GLU A 88 3.71 6.81 -8.59
N ILE A 89 2.83 5.81 -8.51
CA ILE A 89 2.61 4.97 -7.34
C ILE A 89 3.18 3.58 -7.61
N PHE A 90 4.05 3.15 -6.71
CA PHE A 90 4.53 1.77 -6.59
C PHE A 90 3.76 1.12 -5.46
N HIS A 91 2.81 0.27 -5.78
CA HIS A 91 2.02 -0.45 -4.79
C HIS A 91 2.57 -1.88 -4.65
N VAL A 92 3.02 -2.21 -3.44
CA VAL A 92 3.60 -3.51 -3.09
C VAL A 92 2.65 -4.22 -2.15
N ARG A 93 2.32 -5.46 -2.45
CA ARG A 93 1.57 -6.32 -1.54
C ARG A 93 2.56 -7.13 -0.71
N MET A 94 2.50 -7.02 0.61
CA MET A 94 3.16 -7.97 1.49
C MET A 94 2.36 -9.27 1.51
N ARG A 95 2.54 -10.06 0.45
CA ARG A 95 2.10 -11.46 0.45
C ARG A 95 3.01 -12.21 1.41
N LEU A 96 2.43 -13.03 2.27
CA LEU A 96 3.13 -14.22 2.73
C LEU A 96 3.37 -15.08 1.48
N LEU A 97 4.54 -14.88 0.86
CA LEU A 97 5.01 -15.69 -0.27
C LEU A 97 5.46 -17.04 0.29
N GLU A 98 4.53 -17.85 0.78
CA GLU A 98 4.79 -19.27 1.00
C GLU A 98 4.00 -20.08 -0.05
N PRO A 99 4.60 -21.10 -0.67
CA PRO A 99 3.83 -22.06 -1.45
C PRO A 99 2.78 -22.71 -0.55
N ALA A 100 1.71 -23.26 -1.15
CA ALA A 100 0.61 -23.94 -0.45
C ALA A 100 1.02 -25.03 0.56
N ASP A 101 2.30 -25.41 0.58
CA ASP A 101 2.86 -26.52 1.35
C ASP A 101 3.75 -26.09 2.54
N ARG A 102 3.90 -24.78 2.83
CA ARG A 102 4.65 -24.32 4.00
C ARG A 102 3.77 -23.55 4.98
N PRO A 103 3.66 -24.02 6.24
CA PRO A 103 2.98 -23.26 7.27
C PRO A 103 3.77 -21.97 7.51
N VAL A 104 3.13 -20.83 7.25
CA VAL A 104 3.63 -19.56 7.75
C VAL A 104 3.60 -19.65 9.26
N PHE A 105 4.73 -19.40 9.92
CA PHE A 105 4.75 -19.21 11.36
C PHE A 105 3.99 -17.92 11.69
N VAL A 106 2.72 -18.08 12.03
CA VAL A 106 1.92 -17.02 12.65
C VAL A 106 2.37 -16.97 14.11
N GLU A 107 2.95 -15.85 14.53
CA GLU A 107 3.17 -15.61 15.95
C GLU A 107 1.81 -15.67 16.67
N PRO A 108 1.72 -16.37 17.81
CA PRO A 108 0.47 -16.41 18.57
C PRO A 108 0.04 -15.00 18.99
N GLU A 109 -1.27 -14.81 19.17
CA GLU A 109 -1.82 -13.56 19.68
C GLU A 109 -1.13 -13.17 20.99
N ILE A 110 -0.69 -11.91 21.10
CA ILE A 110 -0.10 -11.39 22.34
C ILE A 110 -1.15 -11.48 23.43
N SER A 111 -0.86 -12.25 24.49
CA SER A 111 -1.76 -12.45 25.61
C SER A 111 -1.92 -11.19 26.45
N ARG A 112 -3.04 -11.09 27.18
CA ARG A 112 -3.26 -10.01 28.15
C ARG A 112 -2.14 -9.97 29.20
N GLU A 113 -1.64 -11.12 29.66
CA GLU A 113 -0.50 -11.15 30.59
C GLU A 113 0.79 -10.59 29.97
N GLU A 114 1.09 -10.85 28.70
CA GLU A 114 2.28 -10.31 28.03
C GLU A 114 2.19 -8.79 27.86
N VAL A 115 1.01 -8.27 27.46
CA VAL A 115 0.77 -6.82 27.36
C VAL A 115 0.91 -6.15 28.74
N LEU A 116 0.47 -6.82 29.80
CA LEU A 116 0.49 -6.28 31.16
C LEU A 116 1.78 -6.59 31.94
N GLY A 117 2.67 -7.45 31.42
CA GLY A 117 3.73 -8.10 32.20
C GLY A 117 5.18 -7.90 31.74
N ALA A 118 5.45 -7.28 30.58
CA ALA A 118 6.82 -7.18 30.05
C ALA A 118 7.37 -5.74 29.94
N PHE A 119 7.42 -5.02 31.05
CA PHE A 119 8.50 -4.03 31.32
C PHE A 119 9.35 -4.41 32.54
N ALA A 120 9.23 -5.65 33.02
CA ALA A 120 10.09 -6.20 34.07
C ALA A 120 11.15 -7.15 33.48
N GLY A 121 11.95 -6.65 32.54
CA GLY A 121 13.27 -7.24 32.27
C GLY A 121 14.25 -6.79 33.36
N PRO A 122 15.22 -7.62 33.79
CA PRO A 122 16.18 -7.21 34.81
C PRO A 122 16.98 -6.02 34.29
N GLY A 123 17.05 -4.95 35.09
CA GLY A 123 17.90 -3.80 34.78
C GLY A 123 19.35 -4.25 34.56
N PRO A 124 20.15 -3.48 33.78
CA PRO A 124 21.56 -3.81 33.59
C PRO A 124 22.23 -3.94 34.95
N ALA A 125 22.87 -5.08 35.19
CA ALA A 125 23.63 -5.30 36.41
C ALA A 125 24.71 -4.20 36.53
N PRO A 126 24.83 -3.51 37.67
CA PRO A 126 25.94 -2.58 37.89
C PRO A 126 27.24 -3.39 37.97
N GLY A 127 28.31 -2.81 37.45
CA GLY A 127 29.54 -3.49 37.08
C GLY A 127 30.22 -4.33 38.18
N ALA A 128 30.94 -5.33 37.70
CA ALA A 128 32.09 -5.95 38.35
C ALA A 128 33.09 -6.37 37.26
#